data_AF-A0A3Q3WMR4-F1
#
_entry.id   AF-A0A3Q3WMR4-F1
#
_cell.length_a   1.000
_cell.length_b   1.000
_cell.length_c   1.000
_cell.angle_alpha   90.00
_cell.angle_beta   90.00
_cell.angle_gamma   90.00
#
_symmetry.space_group_name_H-M   'P 1'
#
loop_
_entity.id
_entity.type
_entity.pdbx_description
1 polymer ?
#
loop_
_entity_poly.entity_id
_entity_poly.type
_entity_poly.pdbx_seq_one_letter_code
_entity_poly.pdbx_strand_id
1 'polypeptide(L)'
;MVKTWKKRWFLFDMDHRRLAYYTDCDERKLKGVIYFQAIEEVYYDHLRTATSPRPSLTFCVKTYDRLFFLVASNAVSMRIWMDVIVTATDEHSRY
;
A
#
# COMPACT_ATOMS: atom_id res chain seq x y z
N MET A 1 0.20 -5.70 22.21
CA MET A 1 1.07 -6.43 21.25
C MET A 1 1.71 -5.41 20.31
N VAL A 2 3.03 -5.27 20.30
CA VAL A 2 3.72 -4.34 19.38
C VAL A 2 3.54 -4.86 17.96
N LYS A 3 2.80 -4.14 17.10
CA LYS A 3 2.77 -4.44 15.66
C LYS A 3 4.13 -4.07 15.09
N THR A 4 5.02 -5.06 14.91
CA THR A 4 6.34 -4.82 14.33
C THR A 4 6.22 -4.52 12.84
N TRP A 5 6.75 -3.37 12.41
CA TRP A 5 6.87 -3.00 11.00
C TRP A 5 7.80 -3.98 10.27
N LYS A 6 7.41 -4.42 9.06
CA LYS A 6 8.21 -5.34 8.27
C LYS A 6 8.51 -4.74 6.90
N LYS A 7 9.79 -4.72 6.51
CA LYS A 7 10.20 -4.36 5.14
C LYS A 7 9.63 -5.40 4.17
N ARG A 8 9.02 -4.94 3.09
CA ARG A 8 8.43 -5.76 2.03
C ARG A 8 8.75 -5.14 0.68
N TRP A 9 8.87 -5.99 -0.32
CA TRP A 9 8.96 -5.56 -1.71
C TRP A 9 7.56 -5.50 -2.29
N PHE A 10 7.11 -4.32 -2.71
CA PHE A 10 5.80 -4.11 -3.31
C PHE A 10 5.95 -4.00 -4.82
N LEU A 11 5.11 -4.73 -5.55
CA LEU A 11 5.04 -4.73 -7.00
C LEU A 11 3.65 -4.24 -7.42
N PHE A 12 3.64 -3.17 -8.21
CA PHE A 12 2.44 -2.64 -8.85
C PHE A 12 2.25 -3.35 -10.19
N ASP A 13 1.17 -4.12 -10.32
CA ASP A 13 0.94 -5.04 -11.42
C ASP A 13 -0.38 -4.66 -12.10
N MET A 14 -0.28 -3.88 -13.19
CA MET A 14 -1.45 -3.42 -13.95
C MET A 14 -2.10 -4.55 -14.75
N ASP A 15 -1.31 -5.49 -15.26
CA ASP A 15 -1.81 -6.61 -16.06
C ASP A 15 -2.75 -7.50 -15.23
N HIS A 16 -2.39 -7.78 -13.97
CA HIS A 16 -3.22 -8.55 -13.05
C HIS A 16 -4.04 -7.66 -12.09
N ARG A 17 -4.02 -6.34 -12.28
CA ARG A 17 -4.80 -5.34 -11.54
C ARG A 17 -4.67 -5.46 -10.02
N ARG A 18 -3.44 -5.54 -9.53
CA ARG A 18 -3.13 -5.80 -8.12
C ARG A 18 -1.85 -5.15 -7.64
N LEU A 19 -1.78 -4.96 -6.33
CA LEU A 19 -0.55 -4.68 -5.59
C LEU A 19 -0.11 -5.98 -4.89
N ALA A 20 0.94 -6.62 -5.41
CA ALA A 20 1.53 -7.80 -4.78
C ALA A 20 2.67 -7.38 -3.84
N TYR A 21 2.89 -8.11 -2.75
CA TYR A 21 4.05 -7.86 -1.90
C TYR A 21 4.75 -9.13 -1.44
N TYR A 22 6.07 -9.08 -1.49
CA TYR A 22 6.99 -10.18 -1.27
C TYR A 22 7.88 -9.93 -0.06
N THR A 23 8.63 -10.95 0.33
CA THR A 23 9.60 -10.83 1.43
C THR A 23 10.70 -9.83 1.10
N ASP A 24 11.20 -9.87 -0.15
CA ASP A 24 12.32 -9.11 -0.69
C ASP A 24 12.19 -9.00 -2.23
N CYS A 25 13.18 -8.37 -2.86
CA CYS A 25 13.20 -8.07 -4.30
C CYS A 25 13.45 -9.29 -5.20
N ASP A 26 13.77 -10.46 -4.65
CA ASP A 26 13.93 -11.67 -5.46
C ASP A 26 12.56 -12.23 -5.90
N GLU A 27 11.46 -11.69 -5.36
CA GLU A 27 10.07 -12.03 -5.69
C GLU A 27 9.70 -13.51 -5.51
N ARG A 28 10.54 -14.29 -4.82
CA ARG A 28 10.35 -15.74 -4.62
C ARG A 28 9.24 -16.08 -3.63
N LYS A 29 9.02 -15.23 -2.62
CA LYS A 29 8.09 -15.51 -1.51
C LYS A 29 7.01 -14.45 -1.38
N LEU A 30 5.91 -14.69 -2.08
CA LEU A 30 4.69 -13.88 -1.97
C LEU A 30 4.15 -13.88 -0.54
N LYS A 31 3.83 -12.69 -0.03
CA LYS A 31 3.29 -12.49 1.32
C LYS A 31 1.82 -12.10 1.29
N GLY A 32 1.37 -11.48 0.21
CA GLY A 32 -0.03 -11.19 -0.01
C GLY A 32 -0.24 -10.37 -1.27
N VAL A 33 -1.52 -10.17 -1.57
CA VAL A 33 -2.00 -9.43 -2.73
C VAL A 33 -3.11 -8.50 -2.25
N ILE A 34 -3.17 -7.30 -2.81
CA ILE A 34 -4.26 -6.35 -2.64
C ILE A 34 -4.77 -6.06 -4.06
N TYR A 35 -5.94 -6.58 -4.40
CA TYR A 35 -6.55 -6.28 -5.70
C TYR A 35 -7.04 -4.83 -5.73
N PHE A 36 -6.90 -4.14 -6.87
CA PHE A 36 -7.34 -2.74 -6.95
C PHE A 36 -8.85 -2.60 -6.67
N GLN A 37 -9.65 -3.58 -7.09
CA GLN A 37 -11.08 -3.64 -6.78
C GLN A 37 -11.42 -3.73 -5.30
N ALA A 38 -10.46 -4.15 -4.48
CA ALA A 38 -10.66 -4.27 -3.05
C ALA A 38 -10.38 -2.97 -2.30
N ILE A 39 -9.71 -2.01 -2.95
CA ILE A 39 -9.27 -0.77 -2.33
C ILE A 39 -10.46 0.19 -2.34
N GLU A 40 -10.87 0.63 -1.14
CA GLU A 40 -11.92 1.63 -0.97
C GLU A 40 -11.31 3.04 -0.95
N GLU A 41 -10.15 3.18 -0.31
CA GLU A 41 -9.55 4.49 -0.06
C GLU A 41 -8.03 4.37 0.14
N VAL A 42 -7.31 5.39 -0.33
CA VAL A 42 -5.88 5.57 -0.07
C VAL A 42 -5.66 6.98 0.48
N TYR A 43 -5.08 7.08 1.68
CA TYR A 43 -4.99 8.37 2.38
C TYR A 43 -3.75 8.46 3.28
N TYR A 44 -3.34 9.68 3.61
CA TYR A 44 -2.26 9.94 4.56
C TYR A 44 -2.72 9.61 5.98
N ASP A 45 -1.86 9.03 6.82
CA ASP A 45 -2.18 8.82 8.24
C ASP A 45 -2.04 10.12 9.05
N HIS A 46 -2.90 11.11 8.77
CA HIS A 46 -2.88 12.43 9.40
C HIS A 46 -3.07 12.36 10.92
N LEU A 47 -3.85 11.38 11.38
CA LEU A 47 -4.15 11.14 12.79
C LEU A 47 -3.04 10.36 13.51
N ARG A 48 -1.99 9.92 12.80
CA ARG A 48 -0.87 9.13 13.34
C ARG A 48 -1.35 7.90 14.11
N THR A 49 -2.39 7.25 13.57
CA THR A 49 -2.99 6.06 14.15
C THR A 49 -2.01 4.88 14.12
N ALA A 50 -1.10 4.85 13.14
CA ALA A 50 0.03 3.95 13.14
C ALA A 50 1.18 4.52 13.99
N THR A 51 1.69 3.73 14.93
CA THR A 51 2.96 4.00 15.63
C THR A 51 4.16 3.71 14.73
N SER A 52 4.25 4.46 13.62
CA SER A 52 5.27 4.35 12.59
C SER A 52 6.58 5.02 13.00
N PRO A 53 7.74 4.47 12.60
CA PRO A 53 9.02 5.15 12.77
C PRO A 53 9.12 6.44 11.97
N ARG A 54 8.28 6.64 10.94
CA ARG A 54 8.27 7.84 10.08
C ARG A 54 6.83 8.29 9.80
N PRO A 55 6.15 8.94 10.77
CA PRO A 55 4.74 9.29 10.65
C PRO A 55 4.42 10.16 9.42
N SER A 56 5.30 11.10 9.07
CA SER A 56 5.11 11.96 7.88
C SER A 56 5.24 11.23 6.54
N LEU A 57 5.77 10.01 6.54
CA LEU A 57 5.92 9.15 5.37
C LEU A 57 5.00 7.92 5.45
N THR A 58 3.95 7.99 6.26
CA THR A 58 3.02 6.90 6.48
C THR A 58 1.69 7.18 5.78
N PHE A 59 1.22 6.21 5.02
CA PHE A 59 -0.08 6.23 4.36
C PHE A 59 -0.82 4.92 4.57
N CYS A 60 -2.12 5.00 4.37
CA CYS A 60 -3.08 3.94 4.56
C CYS A 60 -3.65 3.49 3.22
N VAL A 61 -3.78 2.18 3.05
CA VAL A 61 -4.58 1.57 1.99
C VAL A 61 -5.69 0.80 2.67
N LYS A 62 -6.91 1.29 2.55
CA LYS A 62 -8.11 0.69 3.15
C LYS A 62 -8.77 -0.22 2.14
N THR A 63 -8.94 -1.48 2.50
CA THR A 63 -9.76 -2.45 1.78
C THR A 63 -11.04 -2.75 2.55
N TYR A 64 -11.98 -3.45 1.91
CA TYR A 64 -13.24 -3.88 2.54
C TYR A 64 -13.04 -4.71 3.82
N ASP A 65 -11.95 -5.46 3.95
CA ASP A 65 -11.68 -6.36 5.06
C ASP A 65 -10.49 -5.94 5.93
N ARG A 66 -9.64 -5.03 5.43
CA ARG A 66 -8.35 -4.77 6.06
C ARG A 66 -7.82 -3.36 5.82
N LEU A 67 -7.27 -2.77 6.89
CA LEU A 67 -6.48 -1.55 6.81
C LEU A 67 -4.99 -1.87 6.78
N PHE A 68 -4.31 -1.48 5.70
CA PHE A 68 -2.86 -1.58 5.56
C PHE A 68 -2.21 -0.24 5.87
N PHE A 69 -1.21 -0.28 6.74
CA PHE A 69 -0.33 0.87 7.01
C PHE A 69 1.01 0.64 6.32
N LEU A 70 1.43 1.60 5.50
CA LEU A 70 2.65 1.54 4.70
C LEU A 70 3.52 2.75 5.00
N VAL A 71 4.85 2.54 5.04
CA VAL A 71 5.83 3.60 5.28
C VAL A 71 6.76 3.67 4.07
N ALA A 72 6.74 4.80 3.37
CA ALA A 72 7.61 5.02 2.22
C ALA A 72 9.05 5.33 2.65
N SER A 73 10.01 5.14 1.73
CA SER A 73 11.42 5.50 1.94
C SER A 73 11.63 7.02 2.00
N ASN A 74 10.87 7.79 1.23
CA ASN A 74 10.91 9.25 1.15
C ASN A 74 9.55 9.80 0.64
N ALA A 75 9.39 11.13 0.63
CA ALA A 75 8.15 11.80 0.26
C ALA A 75 7.77 11.61 -1.23
N VAL A 76 8.76 11.57 -2.12
CA VAL A 76 8.53 11.35 -3.57
C VAL A 76 8.00 9.95 -3.81
N SER A 77 8.65 8.93 -3.24
CA SER A 77 8.18 7.55 -3.33
C SER A 77 6.77 7.39 -2.75
N MET A 78 6.45 8.06 -1.63
CA MET A 78 5.10 8.03 -1.08
C MET A 78 4.06 8.57 -2.06
N ARG A 79 4.33 9.76 -2.62
CA ARG A 79 3.45 10.38 -3.61
C ARG A 79 3.23 9.47 -4.81
N ILE A 80 4.31 8.95 -5.40
CA ILE A 80 4.23 8.03 -6.54
C ILE A 80 3.35 6.83 -6.20
N TRP A 81 3.58 6.18 -5.05
CA TRP A 81 2.78 5.02 -4.64
C TRP A 81 1.31 5.36 -4.45
N MET A 82 0.99 6.47 -3.79
CA MET A 82 -0.40 6.89 -3.61
C MET A 82 -1.05 7.20 -4.95
N ASP A 83 -0.40 7.97 -5.82
CA ASP A 83 -0.94 8.41 -7.11
C ASP A 83 -1.25 7.22 -8.03
N VAL A 84 -0.34 6.24 -8.15
CA VAL A 84 -0.56 5.07 -9.03
C VAL A 84 -1.67 4.16 -8.49
N ILE A 85 -1.77 3.98 -7.16
CA ILE A 85 -2.81 3.14 -6.56
C ILE A 85 -4.19 3.82 -6.70
N VAL A 86 -4.28 5.12 -6.42
CA VAL A 86 -5.53 5.89 -6.58
C VAL A 86 -5.98 5.85 -8.03
N THR A 87 -5.07 6.13 -8.98
CA THR A 87 -5.39 6.12 -10.41
C THR A 87 -5.94 4.77 -10.86
N ALA A 88 -5.29 3.67 -10.49
CA ALA A 88 -5.76 2.34 -10.87
C ALA A 88 -7.08 1.91 -10.19
N THR A 89 -7.38 2.47 -9.02
CA THR A 89 -8.64 2.23 -8.30
C THR A 89 -9.79 3.04 -8.92
N ASP A 90 -9.53 4.28 -9.31
CA ASP A 90 -10.48 5.15 -9.99
C ASP A 90 -10.85 4.63 -11.38
N GLU A 91 -9.86 4.13 -12.15
CA GLU A 91 -10.11 3.47 -13.43
C GLU A 91 -11.01 2.24 -13.28
N HIS A 92 -10.90 1.51 -12.18
CA HIS A 92 -11.78 0.38 -11.92
C HIS A 92 -13.21 0.80 -11.61
N SER A 93 -13.39 1.82 -10.78
CA SER A 93 -14.70 2.24 -10.28
C SER A 93 -15.62 2.79 -11.38
N ARG A 94 -15.07 3.05 -12.59
CA ARG A 94 -15.79 3.54 -13.76
C ARG A 94 -16.41 2.43 -14.63
N TYR A 95 -16.24 1.16 -14.26
CA TYR A 95 -16.84 -0.01 -14.94
C TYR A 95 -17.65 -0.85 -13.95
#